data_AF-A0A1V5K2A4-F1
#
_entry.id   AF-A0A1V5K2A4-F1
#
_cell.length_a   1.000
_cell.length_b   1.000
_cell.length_c   1.000
_cell.angle_alpha   90.00
_cell.angle_beta   90.00
_cell.angle_gamma   90.00
#
_symmetry.space_group_name_H-M   'P 1'
#
loop_
_entity.id
_entity.type
_entity.pdbx_description
1 polymer ?
#
loop_
_entity_poly.entity_id
_entity_poly.type
_entity_poly.pdbx_seq_one_letter_code
_entity_poly.pdbx_strand_id
1 'polypeptide(L)'
;MIEEDKEILNFVSGKIALAINTRAAWTALEVSEERYRTLTENLPVGIFRSSPGQEGVFLMANPAMVRILGYESEREMLGKPVADHYFRSLDRGVYSNELIAGGEIKSREILMARKDGRPIWASISARAVKDSRGSLLYFDGTLEDITRRKEAEERFRESEERWLFALEGSGDGVWDWDVPSGKVFCSTQWRRMFYLGEEGCLIAEVELSGRIHPEDFARVQEEKRSHLAGEAPLYSTEYRLLDGQGNFRWVLARGKVMARDGEGKPLRMVGTHTDITSRKLVEEERSLLILQLKQALGNVKALSGLLPICASCKKIRDDRGYWQQVEVYIRDHSEADFSHSLCPECMEKLYPGITKGRQSPPR
;
A
#
# COMPACT_ATOMS: atom_id res chain seq x y z
N MET A 1 -79.04 -46.81 38.07
CA MET A 1 -77.86 -47.66 37.76
C MET A 1 -77.26 -47.33 36.40
N ILE A 2 -77.87 -47.62 35.24
CA ILE A 2 -77.19 -47.44 33.93
C ILE A 2 -76.90 -45.96 33.58
N GLU A 3 -77.75 -45.01 33.99
CA GLU A 3 -77.58 -43.58 33.68
C GLU A 3 -76.50 -42.90 34.55
N GLU A 4 -76.47 -43.24 35.85
CA GLU A 4 -75.44 -42.76 36.78
C GLU A 4 -74.03 -43.24 36.40
N ASP A 5 -73.91 -44.50 35.96
CA ASP A 5 -72.63 -45.06 35.51
C ASP A 5 -72.10 -44.34 34.25
N LYS A 6 -72.99 -43.90 33.35
CA LYS A 6 -72.62 -43.11 32.16
C LYS A 6 -72.17 -41.69 32.52
N GLU A 7 -72.84 -41.03 33.47
CA GLU A 7 -72.43 -39.70 33.93
C GLU A 7 -71.05 -39.73 34.61
N ILE A 8 -70.79 -40.75 35.43
CA ILE A 8 -69.48 -40.96 36.06
C ILE A 8 -68.41 -41.20 34.99
N LEU A 9 -68.70 -42.03 33.98
CA LEU A 9 -67.74 -42.30 32.89
C LEU A 9 -67.41 -41.04 32.08
N ASN A 10 -68.41 -40.22 31.75
CA ASN A 10 -68.22 -38.96 31.03
C ASN A 10 -67.43 -37.95 31.87
N PHE A 11 -67.70 -37.87 33.18
CA PHE A 11 -66.95 -37.02 34.09
C PHE A 11 -65.48 -37.44 34.19
N VAL A 12 -65.22 -38.75 34.38
CA VAL A 12 -63.87 -39.30 34.46
C VAL A 12 -63.12 -39.14 33.13
N SER A 13 -63.76 -39.42 32.00
CA SER A 13 -63.20 -39.22 30.66
C SER A 13 -62.84 -37.75 30.40
N GLY A 14 -63.70 -36.81 30.76
CA GLY A 14 -63.43 -35.38 30.65
C GLY A 14 -62.27 -34.91 31.52
N LYS A 15 -62.14 -35.43 32.75
CA LYS A 15 -61.01 -35.13 33.64
C LYS A 15 -59.69 -35.71 33.13
N ILE A 16 -59.71 -36.93 32.59
CA ILE A 16 -58.53 -37.56 31.99
C ILE A 16 -58.10 -36.79 30.74
N ALA A 17 -59.04 -36.41 29.87
CA ALA A 17 -58.74 -35.62 28.67
C ALA A 17 -58.13 -34.25 29.03
N LEU A 18 -58.67 -33.56 30.05
CA LEU A 18 -58.10 -32.31 30.55
C LEU A 18 -56.68 -32.51 31.08
N ALA A 19 -56.44 -33.54 31.90
CA ALA A 19 -55.12 -33.82 32.46
C ALA A 19 -54.08 -34.18 31.37
N ILE A 20 -54.47 -34.94 30.35
CA ILE A 20 -53.63 -35.24 29.19
C ILE A 20 -53.30 -33.97 28.41
N ASN A 21 -54.29 -33.11 28.13
CA ASN A 21 -54.08 -31.85 27.42
C ASN A 21 -53.20 -30.88 28.21
N THR A 22 -53.42 -30.75 29.51
CA THR A 22 -52.56 -29.94 30.38
C THR A 22 -51.13 -30.46 30.34
N ARG A 23 -50.92 -31.77 30.49
CA ARG A 23 -49.58 -32.37 30.43
C ARG A 23 -48.92 -32.18 29.08
N ALA A 24 -49.65 -32.36 27.98
CA ALA A 24 -49.14 -32.11 26.63
C ALA A 24 -48.75 -30.64 26.43
N ALA A 25 -49.54 -29.69 26.95
CA ALA A 25 -49.23 -28.27 26.89
C ALA A 25 -47.97 -27.91 27.71
N TRP A 26 -47.80 -28.49 28.90
CA TRP A 26 -46.59 -28.32 29.71
C TRP A 26 -45.36 -28.87 29.01
N THR A 27 -45.42 -30.10 28.47
CA THR A 27 -44.30 -30.68 27.74
C THR A 27 -43.96 -29.89 26.47
N ALA A 28 -44.96 -29.40 25.75
CA ALA A 28 -44.73 -28.54 24.58
C ALA A 28 -44.07 -27.21 24.96
N LEU A 29 -44.47 -26.63 26.10
CA LEU A 29 -43.84 -25.41 26.63
C LEU A 29 -42.37 -25.67 27.01
N GLU A 30 -42.07 -26.73 27.76
CA GLU A 30 -40.70 -27.10 28.13
C GLU A 30 -39.80 -27.31 26.90
N VAL A 31 -40.28 -28.04 25.90
CA VAL A 31 -39.53 -28.28 24.66
C VAL A 31 -39.28 -26.97 23.90
N SER A 32 -40.27 -26.09 23.87
CA SER A 32 -40.13 -24.77 23.23
C SER A 32 -39.15 -23.87 23.99
N GLU A 33 -39.24 -23.83 25.31
CA GLU A 33 -38.35 -23.04 26.17
C GLU A 33 -36.90 -23.51 26.04
N GLU A 34 -36.66 -24.82 26.06
CA GLU A 34 -35.33 -25.39 25.90
C GLU A 34 -34.75 -25.11 24.50
N ARG A 35 -35.59 -25.19 23.47
CA ARG A 35 -35.20 -24.79 22.11
C ARG A 35 -34.78 -23.33 22.04
N TYR A 36 -35.56 -22.42 22.64
CA TYR A 36 -35.21 -20.99 22.65
C TYR A 36 -33.95 -20.70 23.45
N ARG A 37 -33.79 -21.33 24.63
CA ARG A 37 -32.59 -21.23 25.47
C ARG A 37 -31.34 -21.66 24.70
N THR A 38 -31.39 -22.81 24.04
CA THR A 38 -30.25 -23.33 23.27
C THR A 38 -29.86 -22.38 22.13
N LEU A 39 -30.84 -21.78 21.45
CA LEU A 39 -30.58 -20.83 20.37
C LEU A 39 -29.93 -19.55 20.91
N THR A 40 -30.42 -18.99 22.02
CA THR A 40 -29.88 -17.74 22.57
C THR A 40 -28.50 -17.92 23.16
N GLU A 41 -28.19 -19.07 23.76
CA GLU A 41 -26.90 -19.33 24.40
C GLU A 41 -25.74 -19.53 23.42
N ASN A 42 -26.03 -20.10 22.24
CA ASN A 42 -25.01 -20.43 21.25
C ASN A 42 -24.77 -19.34 20.21
N LEU A 43 -25.61 -18.29 20.17
CA LEU A 43 -25.40 -17.17 19.25
C LEU A 43 -24.16 -16.36 19.66
N PRO A 44 -23.29 -15.97 18.73
CA PRO A 44 -22.15 -15.08 19.00
C PRO A 44 -22.58 -13.61 19.17
N VAL A 45 -23.88 -13.34 19.20
CA VAL A 45 -24.48 -12.02 19.36
C VAL A 45 -25.05 -11.92 20.78
N GLY A 46 -24.76 -10.81 21.45
CA GLY A 46 -25.33 -10.50 22.75
C GLY A 46 -26.83 -10.26 22.62
N ILE A 47 -27.63 -10.93 23.41
CA ILE A 47 -29.08 -10.71 23.52
C ILE A 47 -29.33 -10.16 24.91
N PHE A 48 -30.07 -9.06 24.98
CA PHE A 48 -30.36 -8.41 26.25
C PHE A 48 -31.81 -7.94 26.35
N ARG A 49 -32.27 -7.84 27.59
CA ARG A 49 -33.45 -7.08 27.97
C ARG A 49 -33.04 -6.04 29.00
N SER A 50 -33.52 -4.81 28.85
CA SER A 50 -33.25 -3.75 29.81
C SER A 50 -34.50 -2.98 30.21
N SER A 51 -34.52 -2.45 31.42
CA SER A 51 -35.56 -1.52 31.82
C SER A 51 -35.49 -0.21 31.02
N PRO A 52 -36.63 0.48 30.85
CA PRO A 52 -36.64 1.82 30.26
C PRO A 52 -36.02 2.87 31.19
N GLY A 53 -35.69 4.03 30.62
CA GLY A 53 -35.18 5.18 31.37
C GLY A 53 -33.76 5.58 30.96
N GLN A 54 -33.28 6.69 31.54
CA GLN A 54 -31.97 7.27 31.22
C GLN A 54 -30.80 6.37 31.58
N GLU A 55 -30.87 5.67 32.71
CA GLU A 55 -29.84 4.71 33.10
C GLU A 55 -30.17 3.33 32.55
N GLY A 56 -31.40 2.87 32.79
CA GLY A 56 -31.85 1.51 32.49
C GLY A 56 -31.03 0.46 33.24
N VAL A 57 -31.60 -0.70 33.53
CA VAL A 57 -30.85 -1.82 34.13
C VAL A 57 -30.99 -3.08 33.29
N PHE A 58 -29.96 -3.91 33.26
CA PHE A 58 -30.06 -5.22 32.61
C PHE A 58 -31.01 -6.13 33.40
N LEU A 59 -32.05 -6.60 32.71
CA LEU A 59 -33.05 -7.54 33.24
C LEU A 59 -32.81 -8.97 32.77
N MET A 60 -32.13 -9.14 31.63
CA MET A 60 -31.76 -10.43 31.06
C MET A 60 -30.54 -10.24 30.15
N ALA A 61 -29.62 -11.20 30.13
CA ALA A 61 -28.50 -11.18 29.19
C ALA A 61 -28.04 -12.61 28.84
N ASN A 62 -27.93 -12.93 27.55
CA ASN A 62 -27.36 -14.23 27.17
C ASN A 62 -25.84 -14.30 27.48
N PRO A 63 -25.23 -15.50 27.46
CA PRO A 63 -23.79 -15.66 27.69
C PRO A 63 -22.89 -14.85 26.75
N ALA A 64 -23.32 -14.60 25.50
CA ALA A 64 -22.55 -13.77 24.58
C ALA A 64 -22.48 -12.31 25.02
N MET A 65 -23.57 -11.74 25.53
CA MET A 65 -23.64 -10.38 26.06
C MET A 65 -22.68 -10.20 27.25
N VAL A 66 -22.66 -11.19 28.15
CA VAL A 66 -21.73 -11.25 29.30
C VAL A 66 -20.27 -11.22 28.83
N ARG A 67 -19.93 -12.05 27.83
CA ARG A 67 -18.57 -12.08 27.24
C ARG A 67 -18.21 -10.79 26.52
N ILE A 68 -19.12 -10.23 25.73
CA ILE A 68 -18.88 -8.99 24.95
C ILE A 68 -18.57 -7.84 25.90
N LEU A 69 -19.38 -7.62 26.94
CA LEU A 69 -19.18 -6.53 27.89
C LEU A 69 -18.16 -6.83 29.00
N GLY A 70 -17.64 -8.07 29.06
CA GLY A 70 -16.53 -8.43 29.94
C GLY A 70 -16.92 -8.70 31.39
N TYR A 71 -18.14 -9.18 31.62
CA TYR A 71 -18.59 -9.66 32.92
C TYR A 71 -18.17 -11.11 33.17
N GLU A 72 -18.08 -11.51 34.44
CA GLU A 72 -17.74 -12.89 34.80
C GLU A 72 -18.95 -13.83 34.69
N SER A 73 -20.15 -13.29 34.93
CA SER A 73 -21.40 -14.05 34.86
C SER A 73 -22.59 -13.14 34.57
N GLU A 74 -23.69 -13.73 34.09
CA GLU A 74 -24.95 -13.01 33.95
C GLU A 74 -25.41 -12.42 35.30
N ARG A 75 -25.28 -13.17 36.39
CA ARG A 75 -25.68 -12.72 37.73
C ARG A 75 -24.99 -11.44 38.17
N GLU A 76 -23.73 -11.23 37.78
CA GLU A 76 -23.01 -10.00 38.07
C GLU A 76 -23.52 -8.82 37.23
N MET A 77 -23.91 -9.10 35.99
CA MET A 77 -24.37 -8.12 35.01
C MET A 77 -25.79 -7.64 35.29
N LEU A 78 -26.69 -8.53 35.73
CA LEU A 78 -28.08 -8.19 35.99
C LEU A 78 -28.20 -7.11 37.08
N GLY A 79 -29.11 -6.16 36.86
CA GLY A 79 -29.32 -5.01 37.75
C GLY A 79 -28.28 -3.90 37.62
N LYS A 80 -27.20 -4.09 36.84
CA LYS A 80 -26.25 -3.01 36.56
C LYS A 80 -26.83 -1.99 35.58
N PRO A 81 -26.48 -0.69 35.71
CA PRO A 81 -26.91 0.33 34.79
C PRO A 81 -26.41 0.04 33.37
N VAL A 82 -27.30 0.12 32.38
CA VAL A 82 -26.91 -0.03 30.97
C VAL A 82 -26.10 1.18 30.51
N ALA A 83 -26.40 2.37 31.07
CA ALA A 83 -25.68 3.62 30.78
C ALA A 83 -24.17 3.56 31.08
N ASP A 84 -23.72 2.71 32.01
CA ASP A 84 -22.29 2.55 32.36
C ASP A 84 -21.47 2.02 31.17
N HIS A 85 -22.13 1.39 30.19
CA HIS A 85 -21.47 0.86 28.99
C HIS A 85 -21.49 1.81 27.80
N TYR A 86 -22.06 3.00 27.94
CA TYR A 86 -21.96 4.03 26.92
C TYR A 86 -20.78 4.94 27.23
N PHE A 87 -19.96 5.24 26.22
CA PHE A 87 -18.79 6.11 26.40
C PHE A 87 -19.19 7.53 26.84
N ARG A 88 -20.38 7.98 26.44
CA ARG A 88 -21.04 9.16 27.00
C ARG A 88 -22.32 8.69 27.69
N SER A 89 -22.43 8.92 28.99
CA SER A 89 -23.59 8.49 29.79
C SER A 89 -24.93 9.02 29.27
N LEU A 90 -24.94 10.22 28.67
CA LEU A 90 -26.13 10.82 28.06
C LEU A 90 -26.64 10.07 26.82
N ASP A 91 -25.80 9.28 26.15
CA ASP A 91 -26.18 8.58 24.92
C ASP A 91 -27.32 7.58 25.19
N ARG A 92 -27.30 6.89 26.34
CA ARG A 92 -28.37 5.97 26.72
C ARG A 92 -29.74 6.65 26.77
N GLY A 93 -29.81 7.86 27.31
CA GLY A 93 -31.03 8.65 27.40
C GLY A 93 -31.58 9.02 26.02
N VAL A 94 -30.70 9.44 25.10
CA VAL A 94 -31.05 9.71 23.69
C VAL A 94 -31.62 8.45 23.03
N TYR A 95 -30.94 7.32 23.17
CA TYR A 95 -31.40 6.03 22.63
C TYR A 95 -32.72 5.57 23.24
N SER A 96 -32.91 5.76 24.55
CA SER A 96 -34.17 5.42 25.21
C SER A 96 -35.32 6.26 24.64
N ASN A 97 -35.14 7.56 24.49
CA ASN A 97 -36.17 8.44 23.94
C ASN A 97 -36.50 8.10 22.49
N GLU A 98 -35.50 7.77 21.69
CA GLU A 98 -35.69 7.35 20.30
C GLU A 98 -36.45 6.01 20.22
N LEU A 99 -36.11 5.03 21.04
CA LEU A 99 -36.87 3.76 21.10
C LEU A 99 -38.32 3.98 21.57
N ILE A 100 -38.56 4.93 22.48
CA ILE A 100 -39.90 5.26 22.96
C ILE A 100 -40.74 5.88 21.84
N ALA A 101 -40.16 6.81 21.09
CA ALA A 101 -40.83 7.55 20.03
C ALA A 101 -40.98 6.73 18.74
N GLY A 102 -39.90 6.09 18.28
CA GLY A 102 -39.82 5.36 17.01
C GLY A 102 -40.09 3.86 17.10
N GLY A 103 -40.05 3.28 18.30
CA GLY A 103 -40.37 1.86 18.54
C GLY A 103 -39.21 0.89 18.30
N GLU A 104 -38.26 1.20 17.41
CA GLU A 104 -37.09 0.35 17.15
C GLU A 104 -35.85 1.15 16.70
N ILE A 105 -34.67 0.56 16.93
CA ILE A 105 -33.37 0.98 16.41
C ILE A 105 -32.75 -0.27 15.78
N LYS A 106 -32.20 -0.14 14.57
CA LYS A 106 -31.58 -1.24 13.83
C LYS A 106 -30.12 -0.94 13.52
N SER A 107 -29.26 -1.91 13.79
CA SER A 107 -27.84 -2.00 13.39
C SER A 107 -27.04 -0.71 13.59
N ARG A 108 -27.26 0.02 14.69
CA ARG A 108 -26.55 1.26 14.93
C ARG A 108 -25.17 0.98 15.50
N GLU A 109 -24.15 1.50 14.85
CA GLU A 109 -22.77 1.37 15.31
C GLU A 109 -22.46 2.43 16.36
N ILE A 110 -22.03 1.99 17.54
CA ILE A 110 -21.71 2.85 18.68
C ILE A 110 -20.40 2.40 19.34
N LEU A 111 -19.70 3.36 19.94
CA LEU A 111 -18.58 3.07 20.81
C LEU A 111 -19.09 2.85 22.24
N MET A 112 -18.86 1.66 22.77
CA MET A 112 -19.25 1.26 24.11
C MET A 112 -18.02 1.00 24.98
N ALA A 113 -18.22 1.00 26.29
CA ALA A 113 -17.21 0.64 27.27
C ALA A 113 -17.55 -0.73 27.88
N ARG A 114 -16.57 -1.63 27.89
CA ARG A 114 -16.64 -2.85 28.68
C ARG A 114 -16.59 -2.51 30.18
N LYS A 115 -16.89 -3.50 31.03
CA LYS A 115 -16.77 -3.38 32.50
C LYS A 115 -15.39 -2.90 32.96
N ASP A 116 -14.33 -3.28 32.25
CA ASP A 116 -12.93 -2.88 32.53
C ASP A 116 -12.55 -1.50 31.94
N GLY A 117 -13.51 -0.80 31.32
CA GLY A 117 -13.31 0.50 30.68
C GLY A 117 -12.74 0.43 29.27
N ARG A 118 -12.41 -0.75 28.73
CA ARG A 118 -11.89 -0.85 27.36
C ARG A 118 -12.97 -0.48 26.33
N PRO A 119 -12.63 0.32 25.31
CA PRO A 119 -13.56 0.64 24.24
C PRO A 119 -13.82 -0.58 23.37
N ILE A 120 -15.09 -0.77 22.99
CA ILE A 120 -15.51 -1.71 21.95
C ILE A 120 -16.43 -1.02 20.97
N TRP A 121 -16.29 -1.31 19.68
CA TRP A 121 -17.31 -0.93 18.71
C TRP A 121 -18.40 -1.99 18.72
N ALA A 122 -19.64 -1.56 18.92
CA ALA A 122 -20.79 -2.45 18.93
C ALA A 122 -21.85 -2.01 17.93
N SER A 123 -22.47 -2.96 17.25
CA SER A 123 -23.71 -2.74 16.50
C SER A 123 -24.88 -3.12 17.39
N ILE A 124 -25.71 -2.14 17.75
CA ILE A 124 -26.87 -2.33 18.61
C ILE A 124 -28.16 -2.27 17.78
N SER A 125 -29.03 -3.26 18.00
CA SER A 125 -30.42 -3.21 17.56
C SER A 125 -31.31 -3.39 18.78
N ALA A 126 -32.37 -2.61 18.91
CA ALA A 126 -33.27 -2.69 20.03
C ALA A 126 -34.71 -2.34 19.62
N ARG A 127 -35.69 -2.85 20.35
CA ARG A 127 -37.11 -2.52 20.17
C ARG A 127 -37.78 -2.26 21.51
N ALA A 128 -38.74 -1.34 21.51
CA ALA A 128 -39.62 -1.07 22.62
C ALA A 128 -40.74 -2.11 22.70
N VAL A 129 -40.84 -2.80 23.84
CA VAL A 129 -41.91 -3.75 24.11
C VAL A 129 -42.91 -3.08 25.06
N LYS A 130 -44.17 -3.04 24.63
CA LYS A 130 -45.29 -2.40 25.34
C LYS A 130 -46.31 -3.46 25.75
N ASP A 131 -47.05 -3.19 26.82
CA ASP A 131 -48.16 -4.03 27.25
C ASP A 131 -49.41 -3.85 26.35
N SER A 132 -50.48 -4.58 26.64
CA SER A 132 -51.76 -4.48 25.91
C SER A 132 -52.46 -3.12 26.05
N ARG A 133 -52.03 -2.28 27.00
CA ARG A 133 -52.53 -0.91 27.21
C ARG A 133 -51.59 0.15 26.59
N GLY A 134 -50.52 -0.26 25.91
CA GLY A 134 -49.55 0.63 25.28
C GLY A 134 -48.50 1.21 26.23
N SER A 135 -48.46 0.78 27.49
CA SER A 135 -47.44 1.20 28.45
C SER A 135 -46.13 0.45 28.21
N LEU A 136 -45.02 1.17 28.23
CA LEU A 136 -43.69 0.63 27.96
C LEU A 136 -43.24 -0.30 29.11
N LEU A 137 -42.88 -1.54 28.78
CA LEU A 137 -42.42 -2.53 29.76
C LEU A 137 -40.89 -2.59 29.82
N TYR A 138 -40.24 -2.80 28.68
CA TYR A 138 -38.79 -2.99 28.57
C TYR A 138 -38.32 -2.80 27.13
N PHE A 139 -37.01 -2.79 26.95
CA PHE A 139 -36.37 -2.88 25.65
C PHE A 139 -35.76 -4.27 25.46
N ASP A 140 -36.04 -4.89 24.32
CA ASP A 140 -35.35 -6.11 23.86
C ASP A 140 -34.37 -5.71 22.78
N GLY A 141 -33.14 -6.26 22.81
CA GLY A 141 -32.16 -5.92 21.80
C GLY A 141 -31.06 -6.95 21.61
N THR A 142 -30.30 -6.73 20.55
CA THR A 142 -29.08 -7.44 20.22
C THR A 142 -27.90 -6.50 20.21
N LEU A 143 -26.75 -7.04 20.59
CA LEU A 143 -25.47 -6.36 20.61
C LEU A 143 -24.44 -7.24 19.91
N GLU A 144 -23.86 -6.75 18.82
CA GLU A 144 -22.78 -7.42 18.11
C GLU A 144 -21.48 -6.65 18.30
N ASP A 145 -20.41 -7.33 18.71
CA ASP A 145 -19.06 -6.74 18.76
C ASP A 145 -18.49 -6.68 17.34
N ILE A 146 -18.35 -5.46 16.82
CA ILE A 146 -17.83 -5.16 15.48
C ILE A 146 -16.42 -4.57 15.55
N THR A 147 -15.75 -4.63 16.70
CA THR A 147 -14.41 -4.05 16.91
C THR A 147 -13.41 -4.60 15.91
N ARG A 148 -13.36 -5.92 15.72
CA ARG A 148 -12.47 -6.55 14.72
C ARG A 148 -12.74 -6.07 13.30
N ARG A 149 -14.01 -5.82 12.95
CA ARG A 149 -14.39 -5.28 11.64
C ARG A 149 -13.88 -3.86 11.47
N LYS A 150 -14.10 -2.99 12.46
CA LYS A 150 -13.61 -1.61 12.45
C LYS A 150 -12.08 -1.52 12.43
N GLU A 151 -11.39 -2.34 13.22
CA GLU A 151 -9.92 -2.42 13.21
C GLU A 151 -9.35 -2.92 11.88
N ALA A 152 -10.06 -3.84 11.19
CA ALA A 152 -9.66 -4.29 9.87
C ALA A 152 -9.87 -3.20 8.82
N GLU A 153 -11.01 -2.51 8.87
CA GLU A 153 -11.35 -1.38 7.99
C GLU A 153 -10.36 -0.23 8.16
N GLU A 154 -10.03 0.15 9.40
CA GLU A 154 -9.07 1.19 9.70
C GLU A 154 -7.65 0.83 9.22
N ARG A 155 -7.18 -0.40 9.51
CA ARG A 155 -5.88 -0.86 9.02
C ARG A 155 -5.82 -0.89 7.49
N PHE A 156 -6.92 -1.25 6.84
CA PHE A 156 -7.01 -1.21 5.39
C PHE A 156 -6.90 0.23 4.88
N ARG A 157 -7.66 1.15 5.45
CA ARG A 157 -7.61 2.59 5.12
C ARG A 157 -6.22 3.18 5.34
N GLU A 158 -5.60 2.96 6.50
CA GLU A 158 -4.24 3.44 6.78
C GLU A 158 -3.20 2.84 5.83
N SER A 159 -3.41 1.60 5.37
CA SER A 159 -2.54 0.98 4.38
C SER A 159 -2.74 1.60 3.00
N GLU A 160 -3.98 1.91 2.62
CA GLU A 160 -4.33 2.58 1.38
C GLU A 160 -3.78 4.02 1.34
N GLU A 161 -3.98 4.81 2.40
CA GLU A 161 -3.43 6.17 2.53
C GLU A 161 -1.91 6.17 2.47
N ARG A 162 -1.24 5.26 3.18
CA ARG A 162 0.23 5.12 3.09
C ARG A 162 0.69 4.74 1.69
N TRP A 163 -0.06 3.88 1.01
CA TRP A 163 0.24 3.48 -0.36
C TRP A 163 0.08 4.65 -1.33
N LEU A 164 -1.01 5.42 -1.23
CA LEU A 164 -1.24 6.62 -2.02
C LEU A 164 -0.14 7.67 -1.79
N PHE A 165 0.21 7.96 -0.53
CA PHE A 165 1.26 8.92 -0.21
C PHE A 165 2.64 8.51 -0.76
N ALA A 166 3.01 7.23 -0.68
CA ALA A 166 4.27 6.73 -1.24
C ALA A 166 4.35 6.88 -2.76
N LEU A 167 3.22 6.74 -3.46
CA LEU A 167 3.13 6.94 -4.91
C LEU A 167 3.16 8.42 -5.30
N GLU A 168 2.39 9.27 -4.61
CA GLU A 168 2.37 10.71 -4.87
C GLU A 168 3.72 11.37 -4.56
N GLY A 169 4.35 11.00 -3.43
CA GLY A 169 5.63 11.57 -3.01
C GLY A 169 6.82 11.21 -3.92
N SER A 170 6.77 10.07 -4.60
CA SER A 170 7.79 9.69 -5.60
C SER A 170 7.51 10.26 -6.99
N GLY A 171 6.28 10.73 -7.23
CA GLY A 171 5.80 11.14 -8.55
C GLY A 171 5.56 9.96 -9.50
N ASP A 172 5.62 8.72 -9.01
CA ASP A 172 5.49 7.50 -9.81
C ASP A 172 4.05 7.26 -10.30
N GLY A 173 3.90 6.90 -11.57
CA GLY A 173 2.65 6.40 -12.12
C GLY A 173 2.53 4.90 -11.88
N VAL A 174 1.36 4.40 -11.45
CA VAL A 174 1.12 2.97 -11.25
C VAL A 174 0.41 2.40 -12.46
N TRP A 175 0.80 1.18 -12.83
CA TRP A 175 0.09 0.37 -13.79
C TRP A 175 -0.16 -1.04 -13.23
N ASP A 176 -1.31 -1.61 -13.57
CA ASP A 176 -1.74 -2.93 -13.14
C ASP A 176 -2.30 -3.69 -14.35
N TRP A 177 -1.54 -4.67 -14.81
CA TRP A 177 -1.81 -5.43 -16.01
C TRP A 177 -2.46 -6.76 -15.67
N ASP A 178 -3.69 -6.92 -16.14
CA ASP A 178 -4.35 -8.22 -16.26
C ASP A 178 -3.85 -8.91 -17.54
N VAL A 179 -2.98 -9.90 -17.34
CA VAL A 179 -2.26 -10.56 -18.44
C VAL A 179 -3.20 -11.33 -19.37
N PRO A 180 -4.19 -12.10 -18.88
CA PRO A 180 -5.11 -12.84 -19.74
C PRO A 180 -6.00 -11.94 -20.62
N SER A 181 -6.51 -10.82 -20.07
CA SER A 181 -7.39 -9.91 -20.82
C SER A 181 -6.64 -8.88 -21.64
N GLY A 182 -5.33 -8.69 -21.39
CA GLY A 182 -4.53 -7.67 -22.06
C GLY A 182 -4.90 -6.24 -21.64
N LYS A 183 -5.64 -6.06 -20.54
CA LYS A 183 -6.05 -4.74 -20.03
C LYS A 183 -5.08 -4.26 -18.97
N VAL A 184 -4.61 -3.03 -19.12
CA VAL A 184 -3.73 -2.36 -18.16
C VAL A 184 -4.51 -1.23 -17.51
N PHE A 185 -4.70 -1.33 -16.21
CA PHE A 185 -5.14 -0.20 -15.41
C PHE A 185 -3.97 0.77 -15.24
N CYS A 186 -4.20 2.06 -15.45
CA CYS A 186 -3.21 3.11 -15.23
C CYS A 186 -3.75 4.12 -14.22
N SER A 187 -2.95 4.48 -13.21
CA SER A 187 -3.34 5.47 -12.23
C SER A 187 -3.47 6.88 -12.82
N THR A 188 -4.21 7.75 -12.14
CA THR A 188 -4.34 9.16 -12.52
C THR A 188 -2.97 9.84 -12.62
N GLN A 189 -2.05 9.55 -11.70
CA GLN A 189 -0.68 10.05 -11.73
C GLN A 189 0.07 9.59 -12.98
N TRP A 190 -0.07 8.33 -13.39
CA TRP A 190 0.52 7.82 -14.63
C TRP A 190 0.03 8.59 -15.85
N ARG A 191 -1.28 8.83 -15.94
CA ARG A 191 -1.86 9.57 -17.06
C ARG A 191 -1.46 11.04 -17.06
N ARG A 192 -1.35 11.67 -15.88
CA ARG A 192 -0.83 13.03 -15.72
C ARG A 192 0.63 13.12 -16.16
N MET A 193 1.47 12.14 -15.78
CA MET A 193 2.87 12.05 -16.18
C MET A 193 3.05 12.03 -17.70
N PHE A 194 2.17 11.34 -18.42
CA PHE A 194 2.23 11.23 -19.89
C PHE A 194 1.27 12.15 -20.64
N TYR A 195 0.62 13.11 -19.96
CA TYR A 195 -0.31 14.07 -20.59
C TYR A 195 -1.47 13.41 -21.38
N LEU A 196 -1.98 12.28 -20.90
CA LEU A 196 -3.03 11.49 -21.57
C LEU A 196 -4.45 11.79 -21.08
N GLY A 197 -4.65 12.85 -20.29
CA GLY A 197 -5.94 13.25 -19.73
C GLY A 197 -6.45 12.33 -18.61
N GLU A 198 -7.48 12.75 -17.89
CA GLU A 198 -8.02 12.04 -16.71
C GLU A 198 -9.18 11.07 -17.06
N GLU A 199 -9.68 11.07 -18.30
CA GLU A 199 -10.82 10.23 -18.71
C GLU A 199 -10.38 8.82 -19.17
N GLY A 200 -10.74 7.82 -18.37
CA GLY A 200 -10.43 6.41 -18.59
C GLY A 200 -9.39 5.91 -17.58
N CYS A 201 -9.50 4.66 -17.18
CA CYS A 201 -8.54 4.03 -16.26
C CYS A 201 -7.87 2.80 -16.87
N LEU A 202 -8.31 2.37 -18.06
CA LEU A 202 -7.89 1.13 -18.71
C LEU A 202 -7.36 1.44 -20.10
N ILE A 203 -6.20 0.90 -20.42
CA ILE A 203 -5.53 0.97 -21.72
C ILE A 203 -5.22 -0.47 -22.15
N ALA A 204 -5.34 -0.79 -23.44
CA ALA A 204 -4.90 -2.09 -23.92
C ALA A 204 -3.37 -2.19 -23.84
N GLU A 205 -2.84 -3.34 -23.42
CA GLU A 205 -1.39 -3.56 -23.34
C GLU A 205 -0.71 -3.32 -24.70
N VAL A 206 -1.37 -3.68 -25.79
CA VAL A 206 -0.91 -3.45 -27.15
C VAL A 206 -0.79 -1.96 -27.47
N GLU A 207 -1.73 -1.14 -26.99
CA GLU A 207 -1.67 0.32 -27.17
C GLU A 207 -0.51 0.91 -26.36
N LEU A 208 -0.30 0.43 -25.12
CA LEU A 208 0.80 0.87 -24.28
C LEU A 208 2.16 0.49 -24.87
N SER A 209 2.31 -0.75 -25.32
CA SER A 209 3.53 -1.23 -25.98
C SER A 209 3.79 -0.53 -27.32
N GLY A 210 2.74 -0.11 -28.03
CA GLY A 210 2.84 0.69 -29.26
C GLY A 210 3.38 2.11 -29.06
N ARG A 211 3.40 2.63 -27.82
CA ARG A 211 3.98 3.94 -27.47
C ARG A 211 5.48 3.88 -27.16
N ILE A 212 6.07 2.69 -27.11
CA ILE A 212 7.52 2.52 -26.87
C ILE A 212 8.28 2.97 -28.12
N HIS A 213 9.38 3.70 -27.93
CA HIS A 213 10.24 4.12 -29.03
C HIS A 213 10.74 2.91 -29.85
N PRO A 214 10.75 2.96 -31.20
CA PRO A 214 11.07 1.80 -32.04
C PRO A 214 12.42 1.14 -31.75
N GLU A 215 13.44 1.94 -31.41
CA GLU A 215 14.78 1.42 -31.03
C GLU A 215 14.78 0.64 -29.70
N ASP A 216 13.88 0.99 -28.77
CA ASP A 216 13.82 0.37 -27.45
C ASP A 216 12.90 -0.85 -27.44
N PHE A 217 11.96 -0.95 -28.40
CA PHE A 217 10.89 -1.94 -28.42
C PHE A 217 11.38 -3.38 -28.30
N ALA A 218 12.34 -3.80 -29.15
CA ALA A 218 12.81 -5.18 -29.15
C ALA A 218 13.43 -5.60 -27.81
N ARG A 219 14.23 -4.71 -27.19
CA ARG A 219 14.87 -4.96 -25.90
C ARG A 219 13.83 -5.03 -24.77
N VAL A 220 12.90 -4.08 -24.72
CA VAL A 220 11.87 -4.01 -23.67
C VAL A 220 10.95 -5.24 -23.73
N GLN A 221 10.57 -5.69 -24.94
CA GLN A 221 9.75 -6.88 -25.12
C GLN A 221 10.45 -8.15 -24.62
N GLU A 222 11.75 -8.28 -24.87
CA GLU A 222 12.52 -9.44 -24.41
C GLU A 222 12.69 -9.44 -22.89
N GLU A 223 13.05 -8.30 -22.28
CA GLU A 223 13.14 -8.16 -20.82
C GLU A 223 11.79 -8.44 -20.14
N LYS A 224 10.68 -7.97 -20.73
CA LYS A 224 9.33 -8.27 -20.26
C LYS A 224 9.03 -9.76 -20.35
N ARG A 225 9.33 -10.40 -21.49
CA ARG A 225 9.13 -11.84 -21.71
C ARG A 225 9.89 -12.67 -20.68
N SER A 226 11.17 -12.35 -20.44
CA SER A 226 12.03 -13.03 -19.48
C SER A 226 11.47 -12.94 -18.05
N HIS A 227 10.98 -11.76 -17.63
CA HIS A 227 10.32 -11.62 -16.33
C HIS A 227 9.00 -12.41 -16.23
N LEU A 228 8.16 -12.38 -17.27
CA LEU A 228 6.91 -13.16 -17.31
C LEU A 228 7.18 -14.68 -17.25
N ALA A 229 8.25 -15.15 -17.87
CA ALA A 229 8.71 -16.54 -17.81
C ALA A 229 9.28 -16.92 -16.42
N GLY A 230 9.55 -15.94 -15.55
CA GLY A 230 10.12 -16.16 -14.21
C GLY A 230 11.64 -16.28 -14.18
N GLU A 231 12.32 -15.99 -15.29
CA GLU A 231 13.78 -16.01 -15.41
C GLU A 231 14.43 -14.82 -14.66
N ALA A 232 13.70 -13.70 -14.55
CA ALA A 232 14.11 -12.52 -13.79
C ALA A 232 13.16 -12.28 -12.59
N PRO A 233 13.67 -12.06 -11.36
CA PRO A 233 12.82 -11.88 -10.17
C PRO A 233 12.06 -10.56 -10.14
N LEU A 234 12.55 -9.54 -10.85
CA LEU A 234 11.99 -8.19 -10.95
C LEU A 234 12.15 -7.69 -12.38
N TYR A 235 11.11 -7.06 -12.91
CA TYR A 235 11.18 -6.30 -14.15
C TYR A 235 11.66 -4.89 -13.83
N SER A 236 12.76 -4.45 -14.42
CA SER A 236 13.30 -3.10 -14.24
C SER A 236 14.01 -2.67 -15.51
N THR A 237 13.47 -1.68 -16.22
CA THR A 237 14.02 -1.24 -17.50
C THR A 237 13.79 0.24 -17.74
N GLU A 238 14.74 0.87 -18.43
CA GLU A 238 14.65 2.27 -18.85
C GLU A 238 14.41 2.33 -20.35
N TYR A 239 13.39 3.06 -20.80
CA TYR A 239 13.09 3.22 -22.21
C TYR A 239 12.34 4.52 -22.49
N ARG A 240 12.22 4.88 -23.77
CA ARG A 240 11.47 6.06 -24.21
C ARG A 240 10.01 5.70 -24.48
N LEU A 241 9.09 6.45 -23.87
CA LEU A 241 7.65 6.32 -24.07
C LEU A 241 7.08 7.59 -24.70
N LEU A 242 6.20 7.43 -25.70
CA LEU A 242 5.51 8.52 -26.38
C LEU A 242 4.36 9.08 -25.53
N ASP A 243 4.44 10.37 -25.19
CA ASP A 243 3.42 11.09 -24.44
C ASP A 243 2.26 11.59 -25.33
N GLY A 244 1.20 12.12 -24.70
CA GLY A 244 0.01 12.64 -25.41
C GLY A 244 0.28 13.88 -26.27
N GLN A 245 1.43 14.52 -26.12
CA GLN A 245 1.84 15.69 -26.91
C GLN A 245 2.77 15.31 -28.09
N GLY A 246 3.11 14.03 -28.23
CA GLY A 246 3.98 13.52 -29.28
C GLY A 246 5.48 13.58 -28.97
N ASN A 247 5.86 13.84 -27.72
CA ASN A 247 7.25 13.83 -27.29
C ASN A 247 7.63 12.50 -26.64
N PHE A 248 8.90 12.11 -26.77
CA PHE A 248 9.43 10.94 -26.06
C PHE A 248 9.95 11.34 -24.68
N ARG A 249 9.51 10.61 -23.66
CA ARG A 249 9.96 10.73 -22.28
C ARG A 249 10.72 9.50 -21.85
N TRP A 250 11.80 9.69 -21.11
CA TRP A 250 12.51 8.58 -20.51
C TRP A 250 11.78 8.10 -19.28
N VAL A 251 11.46 6.81 -19.24
CA VAL A 251 10.73 6.18 -18.14
C VAL A 251 11.56 5.05 -17.55
N LEU A 252 11.58 4.96 -16.23
CA LEU A 252 12.02 3.76 -15.52
C LEU A 252 10.78 2.95 -15.18
N ALA A 253 10.58 1.84 -15.88
CA ALA A 253 9.51 0.89 -15.60
C ALA A 253 10.02 -0.17 -14.62
N ARG A 254 9.33 -0.33 -13.49
CA ARG A 254 9.59 -1.38 -12.50
C ARG A 254 8.32 -2.19 -12.30
N GLY A 255 8.39 -3.51 -12.36
CA GLY A 255 7.19 -4.35 -12.23
C GLY A 255 7.46 -5.73 -11.66
N LYS A 256 6.40 -6.36 -11.16
CA LYS A 256 6.43 -7.71 -10.61
C LYS A 256 5.15 -8.45 -10.92
N VAL A 257 5.27 -9.72 -11.31
CA VAL A 257 4.14 -10.65 -11.39
C VAL A 257 3.62 -10.94 -9.97
N MET A 258 2.36 -10.58 -9.73
CA MET A 258 1.69 -10.69 -8.43
C MET A 258 0.92 -12.00 -8.27
N ALA A 259 0.47 -12.59 -9.38
CA ALA A 259 -0.28 -13.83 -9.38
C ALA A 259 0.08 -14.68 -10.61
N ARG A 260 0.13 -15.99 -10.41
CA ARG A 260 0.26 -17.00 -11.47
C ARG A 260 -0.86 -18.03 -11.33
N ASP A 261 -1.25 -18.68 -12.42
CA ASP A 261 -2.18 -19.79 -12.40
C ASP A 261 -1.51 -21.09 -11.91
N GLY A 262 -2.29 -22.17 -11.84
CA GLY A 262 -1.78 -23.49 -11.44
C GLY A 262 -0.76 -24.11 -12.39
N GLU A 263 -0.63 -23.59 -13.62
CA GLU A 263 0.36 -24.00 -14.62
C GLU A 263 1.60 -23.09 -14.61
N GLY A 264 1.64 -22.07 -13.74
CA GLY A 264 2.74 -21.11 -13.63
C GLY A 264 2.66 -19.94 -14.62
N LYS A 265 1.58 -19.79 -15.40
CA LYS A 265 1.41 -18.63 -16.29
C LYS A 265 1.03 -17.38 -15.48
N PRO A 266 1.56 -16.20 -15.84
CA PRO A 266 1.25 -14.97 -15.14
C PRO A 266 -0.21 -14.55 -15.36
N LEU A 267 -0.90 -14.21 -14.26
CA LEU A 267 -2.28 -13.70 -14.27
C LEU A 267 -2.31 -12.18 -14.12
N ARG A 268 -1.42 -11.63 -13.28
CA ARG A 268 -1.41 -10.20 -12.96
C ARG A 268 0.00 -9.70 -12.75
N MET A 269 0.34 -8.56 -13.35
CA MET A 269 1.61 -7.88 -13.18
C MET A 269 1.37 -6.43 -12.78
N VAL A 270 1.96 -5.99 -11.68
CA VAL A 270 1.82 -4.62 -11.17
C VAL A 270 3.17 -3.94 -11.18
N GLY A 271 3.20 -2.65 -11.48
CA GLY A 271 4.43 -1.89 -11.48
C GLY A 271 4.24 -0.39 -11.42
N THR A 272 5.38 0.31 -11.46
CA THR A 272 5.45 1.77 -11.55
C THR A 272 6.22 2.21 -12.78
N HIS A 273 5.91 3.42 -13.25
CA HIS A 273 6.72 4.21 -14.16
C HIS A 273 7.16 5.47 -13.43
N THR A 274 8.46 5.73 -13.44
CA THR A 274 9.05 6.98 -12.97
C THR A 274 9.53 7.78 -14.18
N ASP A 275 9.13 9.05 -14.32
CA ASP A 275 9.71 9.94 -15.34
C ASP A 275 11.16 10.30 -14.91
N ILE A 276 12.12 9.82 -15.69
CA ILE A 276 13.55 10.04 -15.49
C ILE A 276 14.14 10.95 -16.58
N THR A 277 13.30 11.66 -17.34
CA THR A 277 13.72 12.55 -18.44
C THR A 277 14.68 13.62 -17.94
N SER A 278 14.35 14.31 -16.85
CA SER A 278 15.23 15.32 -16.25
C SER A 278 16.58 14.73 -15.84
N ARG A 279 16.59 13.50 -15.31
CA ARG A 279 17.83 12.80 -14.94
C ARG A 279 18.69 12.50 -16.17
N LYS A 280 18.08 12.00 -17.25
CA LYS A 280 18.76 11.69 -18.51
C LYS A 280 19.32 12.93 -19.20
N LEU A 281 18.58 14.04 -19.20
CA LEU A 281 19.07 15.31 -19.73
C LEU A 281 20.32 15.81 -18.99
N VAL A 282 20.33 15.71 -17.65
CA VAL A 282 21.50 16.08 -16.84
C VAL A 282 22.67 15.12 -17.07
N GLU A 283 22.42 13.82 -17.24
CA GLU A 283 23.45 12.83 -17.56
C GLU A 283 24.10 13.10 -18.94
N GLU A 284 23.29 13.45 -19.94
CA GLU A 284 23.74 13.82 -21.28
C GLU A 284 24.54 15.12 -21.29
N GLU A 285 24.04 16.17 -20.65
CA GLU A 285 24.75 17.45 -20.51
C GLU A 285 26.10 17.26 -19.82
N ARG A 286 26.12 16.50 -18.72
CA ARG A 286 27.37 16.16 -18.02
C ARG A 286 28.34 15.41 -18.93
N SER A 287 27.84 14.45 -19.71
CA SER A 287 28.67 13.66 -20.63
C SER A 287 29.27 14.54 -21.72
N LEU A 288 28.49 15.49 -22.25
CA LEU A 288 28.95 16.47 -23.23
C LEU A 288 30.01 17.40 -22.64
N LEU A 289 29.79 17.92 -21.43
CA LEU A 289 30.75 18.78 -20.72
C LEU A 289 32.07 18.04 -20.44
N ILE A 290 32.01 16.76 -20.04
CA ILE A 290 33.20 15.93 -19.86
C ILE A 290 33.96 15.77 -21.18
N LEU A 291 33.26 15.56 -22.29
CA LEU A 291 33.89 15.44 -23.61
C LEU A 291 34.56 16.75 -24.04
N GLN A 292 33.87 17.89 -23.88
CA GLN A 292 34.41 19.22 -24.16
C GLN A 292 35.64 19.54 -23.29
N LEU A 293 35.58 19.21 -22.00
CA LEU A 293 36.71 19.39 -21.08
C LEU A 293 37.91 18.53 -21.48
N LYS A 294 37.68 17.27 -21.86
CA LYS A 294 38.75 16.38 -22.38
C LYS A 294 39.38 16.96 -23.65
N GLN A 295 38.58 17.50 -24.57
CA GLN A 295 39.07 18.13 -25.79
C GLN A 295 39.88 19.41 -25.49
N ALA A 296 39.39 20.27 -24.59
CA ALA A 296 40.11 21.48 -24.17
C ALA A 296 41.44 21.16 -23.48
N LEU A 297 41.48 20.17 -22.58
CA LEU A 297 42.71 19.68 -21.96
C LEU A 297 43.70 19.10 -22.98
N GLY A 298 43.20 18.39 -23.99
CA GLY A 298 44.01 17.93 -25.12
C GLY A 298 44.71 19.10 -25.84
N ASN A 299 43.98 20.19 -26.09
CA ASN A 299 44.53 21.38 -26.75
C ASN A 299 45.51 22.16 -25.85
N VAL A 300 45.30 22.22 -24.54
CA VAL A 300 46.22 22.89 -23.60
C VAL A 300 47.57 22.14 -23.49
N LYS A 301 47.56 20.80 -23.53
CA LYS A 301 48.81 20.02 -23.59
C LYS A 301 49.62 20.24 -24.87
N ALA A 302 49.00 20.70 -25.96
CA ALA A 302 49.73 21.11 -27.16
C ALA A 302 50.40 22.49 -27.00
N LEU A 303 49.96 23.31 -26.03
CA LEU A 303 50.53 24.64 -25.71
C LEU A 303 51.54 24.62 -24.55
N SER A 304 51.66 23.52 -23.80
CA SER A 304 52.60 23.38 -22.67
C SER A 304 54.06 23.20 -23.11
N GLY A 305 54.44 23.75 -24.26
CA GLY A 305 55.80 23.76 -24.78
C GLY A 305 56.54 25.07 -24.58
N LEU A 306 55.91 26.25 -24.68
CA LEU A 306 56.69 27.50 -24.81
C LEU A 306 55.93 28.71 -24.29
N LEU A 307 56.31 29.21 -23.11
CA LEU A 307 56.38 30.66 -22.86
C LEU A 307 57.43 30.91 -21.77
N PRO A 308 58.73 31.02 -22.12
CA PRO A 308 59.76 31.34 -21.15
C PRO A 308 59.69 32.84 -20.85
N ILE A 309 59.12 33.20 -19.70
CA ILE A 309 59.22 34.54 -19.15
C ILE A 309 60.65 34.71 -18.63
N CYS A 310 61.36 35.76 -19.08
CA CYS A 310 62.71 36.03 -18.59
C CYS A 310 62.69 36.28 -17.07
N ALA A 311 63.42 35.47 -16.28
CA ALA A 311 63.42 35.58 -14.82
C ALA A 311 63.86 36.95 -14.30
N SER A 312 64.72 37.65 -15.05
CA SER A 312 65.28 38.95 -14.68
C SER A 312 64.42 40.15 -15.08
N CYS A 313 63.80 40.16 -16.27
CA CYS A 313 63.08 41.34 -16.78
C CYS A 313 61.57 41.13 -16.99
N LYS A 314 61.05 39.93 -16.69
CA LYS A 314 59.62 39.56 -16.73
C LYS A 314 58.90 39.77 -18.07
N LYS A 315 59.63 39.96 -19.18
CA LYS A 315 59.05 40.02 -20.53
C LYS A 315 58.88 38.62 -21.15
N ILE A 316 57.85 38.49 -21.99
CA ILE A 316 57.64 37.34 -22.88
C ILE A 316 58.74 37.36 -23.96
N ARG A 317 59.49 36.26 -24.11
CA ARG A 317 60.59 36.15 -25.08
C ARG A 317 60.04 35.78 -26.47
N ASP A 318 60.32 36.58 -27.51
CA ASP A 318 60.30 36.13 -28.90
C ASP A 318 61.63 35.41 -29.19
N ASP A 319 61.60 34.24 -29.82
CA ASP A 319 62.74 33.31 -29.75
C ASP A 319 63.79 33.48 -30.85
N ARG A 320 63.59 34.35 -31.87
CA ARG A 320 64.51 34.76 -32.97
C ARG A 320 65.81 33.95 -33.16
N GLY A 321 65.72 32.62 -33.19
CA GLY A 321 66.88 31.71 -33.25
C GLY A 321 67.83 31.69 -32.04
N TYR A 322 67.52 32.35 -30.92
CA TYR A 322 68.40 32.42 -29.73
C TYR A 322 68.65 31.04 -29.10
N TRP A 323 67.63 30.18 -29.03
CA TRP A 323 67.79 28.83 -28.47
C TRP A 323 68.65 27.93 -29.34
N GLN A 324 68.58 28.05 -30.66
CA GLN A 324 69.46 27.34 -31.58
C GLN A 324 70.93 27.76 -31.40
N GLN A 325 71.19 29.05 -31.13
CA GLN A 325 72.55 29.53 -30.88
C GLN A 325 73.12 29.01 -29.55
N VAL A 326 72.28 28.91 -28.51
CA VAL A 326 72.69 28.37 -27.21
C VAL A 326 72.89 26.85 -27.26
N GLU A 327 72.03 26.10 -27.96
CA GLU A 327 72.23 24.66 -28.20
C GLU A 327 73.53 24.39 -28.96
N VAL A 328 73.82 25.15 -30.02
CA VAL A 328 75.07 25.03 -30.77
C VAL A 328 76.27 25.34 -29.87
N TYR A 329 76.21 26.42 -29.09
CA TYR A 329 77.31 26.78 -28.18
C TYR A 329 77.57 25.70 -27.12
N ILE A 330 76.52 25.19 -26.46
CA ILE A 330 76.64 24.16 -25.41
C ILE A 330 77.12 22.83 -25.99
N ARG A 331 76.65 22.44 -27.18
CA ARG A 331 77.14 21.23 -27.87
C ARG A 331 78.61 21.37 -28.25
N ASP A 332 79.03 22.54 -28.70
CA ASP A 332 80.39 22.75 -29.19
C ASP A 332 81.39 23.01 -28.04
N HIS A 333 80.92 23.35 -26.83
CA HIS A 333 81.76 23.73 -25.68
C HIS A 333 81.50 22.93 -24.40
N SER A 334 80.66 21.89 -24.43
CA SER A 334 80.44 21.00 -23.29
C SER A 334 80.02 19.59 -23.74
N GLU A 335 80.22 18.61 -22.88
CA GLU A 335 79.72 17.23 -23.09
C GLU A 335 78.26 17.04 -22.62
N ALA A 336 77.53 18.13 -22.34
CA ALA A 336 76.18 18.06 -21.82
C ALA A 336 75.14 17.90 -22.95
N ASP A 337 74.37 16.81 -22.92
CA ASP A 337 73.23 16.60 -23.81
C ASP A 337 72.04 17.49 -23.41
N PHE A 338 71.67 18.41 -24.29
CA PHE A 338 70.58 19.35 -24.06
C PHE A 338 69.24 18.68 -24.41
N SER A 339 68.48 18.22 -23.42
CA SER A 339 67.11 17.71 -23.64
C SER A 339 66.08 18.69 -23.08
N HIS A 340 65.13 19.10 -23.93
CA HIS A 340 64.20 20.18 -23.63
C HIS A 340 63.09 19.83 -22.61
N SER A 341 63.05 18.64 -22.00
CA SER A 341 61.89 18.34 -21.13
C SER A 341 62.07 17.31 -20.02
N LEU A 342 62.91 16.28 -20.13
CA LEU A 342 63.02 15.23 -19.10
C LEU A 342 64.40 14.57 -19.14
N CYS A 343 65.04 14.40 -17.97
CA CYS A 343 66.25 13.57 -17.89
C CYS A 343 65.93 12.11 -18.28
N PRO A 344 66.92 11.31 -18.70
CA PRO A 344 66.71 9.93 -19.17
C PRO A 344 65.95 9.05 -18.16
N GLU A 345 66.24 9.21 -16.86
CA GLU A 345 65.57 8.49 -15.78
C GLU A 345 64.08 8.85 -15.68
N CYS A 346 63.75 10.14 -15.80
CA CYS A 346 62.36 10.59 -15.81
C CYS A 346 61.62 10.19 -17.09
N MET A 347 62.32 10.10 -18.22
CA MET A 347 61.77 9.68 -19.50
C MET A 347 61.39 8.19 -19.49
N GLU A 348 62.27 7.33 -18.97
CA GLU A 348 62.00 5.88 -18.82
C GLU A 348 60.88 5.63 -17.79
N LYS A 349 60.79 6.45 -16.74
CA LYS A 349 59.77 6.33 -15.70
C LYS A 349 58.37 6.75 -16.16
N LEU A 350 58.28 7.81 -16.97
CA LEU A 350 57.00 8.35 -17.45
C LEU A 350 56.55 7.70 -18.77
N TYR A 351 57.49 7.22 -19.58
CA TYR A 351 57.23 6.64 -20.90
C TYR A 351 58.13 5.41 -21.17
N PRO A 352 57.96 4.32 -20.41
CA PRO A 352 58.79 3.12 -20.56
C PRO A 352 58.65 2.54 -21.97
N GLY A 353 59.78 2.36 -22.66
CA GLY A 353 59.86 1.71 -23.98
C GLY A 353 59.94 2.62 -25.21
N ILE A 354 59.81 3.95 -25.08
CA ILE A 354 59.95 4.88 -26.22
C ILE A 354 61.42 4.98 -26.71
N THR A 355 62.39 4.74 -25.84
CA THR A 355 63.83 4.81 -26.13
C THR A 355 64.37 3.61 -26.91
N LYS A 356 63.63 2.50 -27.02
CA LYS A 356 64.11 1.25 -27.64
C LYS A 356 64.08 1.23 -29.17
N GLY A 357 63.77 2.35 -29.82
CA GLY A 357 63.45 2.39 -31.25
C GLY A 357 64.28 3.33 -32.12
N ARG A 358 65.55 3.63 -31.80
CA ARG A 358 66.48 4.25 -32.77
C ARG A 358 67.92 3.79 -32.53
N GLN A 359 68.27 2.62 -33.07
CA GLN A 359 69.65 2.40 -33.49
C GLN A 359 69.83 3.16 -34.82
N SER A 360 70.51 4.30 -34.78
CA SER A 360 71.09 4.86 -36.00
C SER A 360 72.31 3.99 -36.39
N PRO A 361 72.52 3.69 -37.68
CA PRO A 361 73.64 2.85 -38.12
C PRO A 361 74.97 3.59 -37.91
N PRO A 362 76.11 2.88 -37.84
CA PRO A 362 77.40 3.52 -37.61
C PRO A 362 77.88 4.28 -38.85
N ARG A 363 78.11 5.57 -38.63
CA ARG A 363 78.86 6.59 -39.41
C ARG A 363 78.36 6.95 -40.82
#